data_AF-A0A920UL81-F1
#
_entry.id   AF-A0A920UL81-F1
#
_cell.length_a   1.000
_cell.length_b   1.000
_cell.length_c   1.000
_cell.angle_alpha   90.00
_cell.angle_beta   90.00
_cell.angle_gamma   90.00
#
_symmetry.space_group_name_H-M   'P 1'
#
loop_
_entity.id
_entity.type
_entity.pdbx_description
1 polymer ?
#
loop_
_entity_poly.entity_id
_entity_poly.type
_entity_poly.pdbx_seq_one_letter_code
_entity_poly.pdbx_strand_id
1 'polypeptide(L)'
;MRETIKALADPNYPEHIDGALDLGVMFVPAESLFSAALEGDPDLIVWAAERRITMATPASLIALLRSVSVSWQFHSQSDNARAMPARRRSCTTGLAPFWAS
;
A
#
# COMPACT_ATOMS: atom_id res chain seq x y z
N MET A 1 -13.33 19.48 -11.68
CA MET A 1 -12.46 18.33 -11.35
C MET A 1 -11.36 18.10 -12.39
N ARG A 2 -11.65 18.11 -13.70
CA ARG A 2 -10.61 17.94 -14.73
C ARG A 2 -9.42 18.90 -14.61
N GLU A 3 -9.65 20.18 -14.34
CA GLU A 3 -8.57 21.15 -14.11
C GLU A 3 -7.70 20.80 -12.90
N THR A 4 -8.32 20.34 -11.79
CA THR A 4 -7.58 19.86 -10.61
C THR A 4 -6.71 18.65 -10.96
N ILE A 5 -7.23 17.70 -11.73
CA ILE A 5 -6.48 16.53 -12.19
C ILE A 5 -5.32 16.95 -13.11
N LYS A 6 -5.51 17.92 -14.02
CA LYS A 6 -4.42 18.44 -14.86
C LYS A 6 -3.32 19.06 -14.02
N ALA A 7 -3.70 19.86 -13.01
CA ALA A 7 -2.74 20.48 -12.10
C ALA A 7 -1.97 19.44 -11.27
N LEU A 8 -2.61 18.33 -10.87
CA LEU A 8 -1.96 17.23 -10.14
C LEU A 8 -1.11 16.33 -11.04
N ALA A 9 -1.44 16.23 -12.32
CA ALA A 9 -0.67 15.47 -13.30
C ALA A 9 0.59 16.22 -13.78
N ASP A 10 0.74 17.50 -13.43
CA ASP A 10 1.91 18.29 -13.77
C ASP A 10 3.12 17.82 -12.91
N PRO A 11 4.23 17.40 -13.54
CA PRO A 11 5.30 16.63 -12.90
C PRO A 11 6.25 17.44 -12.00
N ASN A 12 5.81 18.53 -11.37
CA ASN A 12 6.65 19.35 -10.48
C ASN A 12 6.96 18.70 -9.10
N TYR A 13 6.90 17.38 -9.00
CA TYR A 13 7.35 16.68 -7.79
C TYR A 13 8.87 16.40 -7.89
N PRO A 14 9.66 16.70 -6.85
CA PRO A 14 11.09 16.41 -6.86
C PRO A 14 11.35 14.92 -7.15
N GLU A 15 12.38 14.71 -7.96
CA GLU A 15 12.75 13.44 -8.61
C GLU A 15 12.65 12.23 -7.67
N HIS A 16 11.86 11.23 -8.11
CA HIS A 16 11.92 9.82 -7.75
C HIS A 16 12.46 9.52 -6.35
N ILE A 17 11.58 9.48 -5.36
CA ILE A 17 11.87 8.81 -4.09
C ILE A 17 11.86 7.30 -4.38
N ASP A 18 12.97 6.61 -4.17
CA ASP A 18 13.06 5.15 -4.34
C ASP A 18 12.00 4.45 -3.47
N GLY A 19 11.13 3.67 -4.12
CA GLY A 19 10.02 2.97 -3.48
C GLY A 19 8.72 3.77 -3.33
N ALA A 20 8.66 5.00 -3.84
CA ALA A 20 7.39 5.75 -3.92
C ALA A 20 6.48 5.24 -5.04
N LEU A 21 5.18 5.44 -4.85
CA LEU A 21 4.17 5.09 -5.83
C LEU A 21 4.16 6.10 -6.98
N ASP A 22 4.33 5.65 -8.23
CA ASP A 22 4.18 6.46 -9.46
C ASP A 22 2.69 6.71 -9.78
N LEU A 23 1.96 7.25 -8.79
CA LEU A 23 0.53 7.53 -8.85
C LEU A 23 0.19 8.69 -7.90
N GLY A 24 -0.36 9.77 -8.45
CA GLY A 24 -0.91 10.87 -7.66
C GLY A 24 -2.30 10.52 -7.12
N VAL A 25 -2.61 10.97 -5.90
CA VAL A 25 -3.93 10.77 -5.29
C VAL A 25 -4.67 12.10 -5.22
N MET A 26 -5.84 12.17 -5.88
CA MET A 26 -6.77 13.29 -5.74
C MET A 26 -7.80 12.97 -4.68
N PHE A 27 -7.74 13.67 -3.54
CA PHE A 27 -8.69 13.49 -2.47
C PHE A 27 -10.02 14.24 -2.73
N VAL A 28 -11.15 13.55 -2.52
CA VAL A 28 -12.49 14.11 -2.58
C VAL A 28 -13.14 13.97 -1.19
N PRO A 29 -13.53 15.07 -0.52
CA PRO A 29 -13.82 15.06 0.93
C PRO A 29 -15.14 14.38 1.32
N ALA A 30 -16.00 14.04 0.36
CA ALA A 30 -17.26 13.34 0.61
C ALA A 30 -17.61 12.39 -0.53
N GLU A 31 -18.17 11.23 -0.18
CA GLU A 31 -18.63 10.24 -1.16
C GLU A 31 -19.71 10.81 -2.09
N SER A 32 -20.61 11.65 -1.56
CA SER A 32 -21.68 12.28 -2.35
C SER A 32 -21.13 13.25 -3.41
N LEU A 33 -20.07 13.98 -3.10
CA LEU A 33 -19.39 14.86 -4.07
C LEU A 33 -18.71 14.05 -5.17
N PHE A 34 -18.14 12.89 -4.82
CA PHE A 34 -17.57 11.97 -5.80
C PHE A 34 -18.66 11.40 -6.72
N SER A 35 -19.77 10.91 -6.17
CA SER A 35 -20.92 10.42 -6.96
C SER A 35 -21.46 11.48 -7.91
N ALA A 36 -21.71 12.69 -7.41
CA ALA A 36 -22.21 13.80 -8.22
C ALA A 36 -21.25 14.20 -9.34
N ALA A 37 -19.93 14.09 -9.11
CA ALA A 37 -18.94 14.32 -10.14
C ALA A 37 -18.98 13.26 -11.26
N LEU A 38 -19.23 11.98 -10.92
CA LEU A 38 -19.36 10.90 -11.90
C LEU A 38 -20.68 10.96 -12.66
N GLU A 39 -21.77 11.42 -12.02
CA GLU A 39 -23.04 11.66 -12.70
C GLU A 39 -22.91 12.75 -13.76
N GLY A 40 -22.15 13.81 -13.48
CA GLY A 40 -21.85 14.87 -14.45
C GLY A 40 -20.80 14.50 -15.50
N ASP A 41 -19.90 13.56 -15.18
CA ASP A 41 -18.79 13.15 -16.05
C ASP A 41 -18.42 11.66 -15.79
N PRO A 42 -19.07 10.72 -16.47
CA PRO A 42 -18.90 9.28 -16.22
C PRO A 42 -17.49 8.76 -16.52
N ASP A 43 -16.79 9.40 -17.47
CA ASP A 43 -15.45 9.01 -17.89
C ASP A 43 -14.35 9.59 -16.99
N LEU A 44 -14.70 10.37 -15.96
CA LEU A 44 -13.75 11.09 -15.12
C LEU A 44 -12.75 10.15 -14.42
N ILE A 45 -13.18 8.97 -13.99
CA ILE A 45 -12.30 7.95 -13.37
C ILE A 45 -11.27 7.45 -14.35
N VAL A 46 -11.72 7.04 -15.55
CA VAL A 46 -10.84 6.50 -16.59
C VAL A 46 -9.85 7.57 -17.02
N TRP A 47 -10.34 8.78 -17.25
CA TRP A 47 -9.53 9.90 -17.68
C TRP A 47 -8.47 10.35 -16.65
N ALA A 48 -8.79 10.25 -15.34
CA ALA A 48 -7.83 10.47 -14.26
C ALA A 48 -6.78 9.35 -14.21
N ALA A 49 -7.20 8.09 -14.36
CA ALA A 49 -6.31 6.94 -14.34
C ALA A 49 -5.29 6.95 -15.49
N GLU A 50 -5.69 7.37 -16.69
CA GLU A 50 -4.77 7.60 -17.84
C GLU A 50 -3.64 8.60 -17.53
N ARG A 51 -3.88 9.49 -16.56
CA ARG A 51 -2.92 10.52 -16.10
C ARG A 51 -2.20 10.11 -14.83
N ARG A 52 -2.27 8.84 -14.44
CA ARG A 52 -1.73 8.32 -13.18
C ARG A 52 -2.26 9.06 -11.96
N ILE A 53 -3.51 9.53 -12.01
CA ILE A 53 -4.20 10.13 -10.88
C ILE A 53 -5.33 9.20 -10.44
N THR A 54 -5.26 8.70 -9.22
CA THR A 54 -6.37 7.98 -8.58
C THR A 54 -7.19 8.93 -7.74
N MET A 55 -8.49 8.96 -7.99
CA MET A 55 -9.42 9.67 -7.12
C MET A 55 -9.72 8.81 -5.89
N ALA A 56 -9.57 9.40 -4.71
CA ALA A 56 -9.82 8.75 -3.45
C ALA A 56 -10.77 9.60 -2.59
N THR A 57 -11.78 8.94 -2.06
CA THR A 57 -12.70 9.42 -1.04
C THR A 57 -12.21 8.99 0.35
N PRO A 58 -12.80 9.45 1.47
CA PRO A 58 -12.34 9.05 2.80
C PRO A 58 -12.31 7.52 2.98
N ALA A 59 -13.33 6.80 2.49
CA ALA A 59 -13.39 5.34 2.62
C ALA A 59 -12.31 4.64 1.77
N SER A 60 -12.17 5.04 0.50
CA SER A 60 -11.20 4.42 -0.41
C SER A 60 -9.75 4.76 -0.04
N LEU A 61 -9.48 5.97 0.47
CA LEU A 61 -8.17 6.33 0.99
C LEU A 61 -7.77 5.46 2.20
N ILE A 62 -8.69 5.26 3.14
CA ILE A 62 -8.46 4.37 4.28
C ILE A 62 -8.20 2.94 3.81
N ALA A 63 -8.94 2.47 2.80
CA ALA A 63 -8.73 1.14 2.22
C ALA A 63 -7.34 0.99 1.57
N LEU A 64 -6.90 2.00 0.80
CA LEU A 64 -5.56 2.04 0.21
C LEU A 64 -4.47 2.01 1.29
N LEU A 65 -4.59 2.85 2.33
CA LEU A 65 -3.64 2.89 3.43
C LEU A 65 -3.58 1.55 4.19
N ARG A 66 -4.73 0.89 4.41
CA ARG A 66 -4.75 -0.45 5.01
C ARG A 66 -4.05 -1.48 4.13
N SER A 67 -4.26 -1.44 2.82
CA SER A 67 -3.59 -2.33 1.88
C SER A 67 -2.07 -2.17 1.96
N VAL A 68 -1.60 -0.91 2.00
CA VAL A 68 -0.17 -0.59 2.21
C VAL A 68 0.31 -1.13 3.56
N SER A 69 -0.38 -0.83 4.66
CA SER A 69 -0.01 -1.32 6.00
C SER A 69 0.10 -2.85 6.08
N VAL A 70 -0.83 -3.56 5.44
CA VAL A 70 -0.82 -5.03 5.36
C VAL A 70 0.37 -5.53 4.54
N SER A 71 0.70 -4.87 3.42
CA SER A 71 1.87 -5.20 2.60
C SER A 71 3.18 -5.14 3.40
N TRP A 72 3.36 -4.12 4.24
CA TRP A 72 4.52 -4.01 5.13
C TRP A 72 4.57 -5.12 6.19
N GLN A 73 3.41 -5.55 6.72
CA GLN A 73 3.34 -6.64 7.69
C GLN A 73 3.66 -8.01 7.07
N PHE A 74 3.39 -8.20 5.78
CA PHE A 74 3.85 -9.37 5.05
C PHE A 74 5.37 -9.33 4.82
N HIS A 75 5.94 -8.16 4.49
CA HIS A 75 7.38 -8.02 4.30
C HIS A 75 8.16 -8.33 5.58
N SER A 76 7.75 -7.80 6.74
CA SER A 76 8.42 -8.04 8.02
C SER A 76 8.33 -9.50 8.51
N GLN A 77 7.26 -10.22 8.18
CA GLN A 77 7.13 -11.65 8.50
C GLN A 77 7.98 -12.53 7.58
N SER A 78 8.20 -12.11 6.34
CA SER A 78 9.05 -12.81 5.36
C SER A 78 10.51 -12.86 5.81
N ASP A 79 11.00 -11.78 6.44
CA ASP A 79 12.37 -11.71 6.96
C ASP A 79 12.58 -12.57 8.21
N ASN A 80 11.57 -12.67 9.09
CA ASN A 80 11.68 -13.48 10.32
C ASN A 80 11.61 -14.99 10.06
N ALA A 81 11.00 -15.42 8.94
CA ALA A 81 10.91 -16.84 8.56
C ALA A 81 12.26 -17.44 8.15
N ARG A 82 13.27 -16.62 7.82
CA ARG A 82 14.62 -17.10 7.47
C ARG A 82 15.56 -17.26 8.67
N ALA A 83 15.18 -16.79 9.87
CA ALA A 83 16.03 -16.84 11.06
C ALA A 83 15.99 -18.18 11.83
N MET A 84 15.17 -19.16 11.44
CA MET A 84 14.98 -20.40 12.22
C MET A 84 15.17 -21.69 11.41
N PRO A 85 16.44 -22.10 11.18
CA PRO A 85 16.75 -23.54 11.25
C PRO A 85 17.93 -23.87 12.17
N ALA A 86 18.65 -22.88 12.70
CA ALA A 86 19.89 -23.11 13.46
C ALA A 86 19.67 -23.41 14.96
N ARG A 87 18.61 -22.85 15.57
CA ARG A 87 18.35 -22.97 17.01
C ARG A 87 17.78 -24.33 17.43
N ARG A 88 17.16 -25.08 16.50
CA ARG A 88 16.48 -26.35 16.82
C ARG A 88 17.43 -27.54 16.98
N ARG A 89 18.62 -27.49 16.37
CA ARG A 89 19.59 -28.61 16.40
C ARG A 89 20.44 -28.68 17.67
N SER A 90 20.57 -27.58 18.43
CA SER A 90 21.36 -27.57 19.67
C SER A 90 20.60 -28.12 20.88
N CYS A 91 19.27 -28.17 20.85
CA CYS A 91 18.47 -28.66 21.99
C CYS A 91 18.34 -30.19 22.04
N THR A 92 18.59 -30.90 20.94
CA THR A 92 18.52 -32.38 20.93
C THR A 92 19.77 -33.07 21.46
N THR A 93 20.90 -32.35 21.58
CA THR A 93 22.16 -32.94 22.07
C THR A 93 22.28 -32.91 23.61
N GLY A 94 21.43 -32.14 24.32
CA GLY A 94 21.54 -31.94 25.77
C GLY A 94 20.75 -32.90 26.67
N LEU A 95 19.88 -33.76 26.13
CA LEU A 95 18.97 -34.60 26.93
C LEU A 95 19.38 -36.07 27.05
N ALA A 96 20.49 -36.47 26.41
CA ALA A 96 20.92 -37.88 26.38
C ALA A 96 21.47 -38.44 27.72
N PRO A 97 22.16 -37.69 28.61
CA PRO A 97 22.78 -38.31 29.78
C PRO A 97 21.87 -38.38 31.03
N PHE A 98 20.65 -37.83 31.00
CA PHE A 98 19.81 -37.74 32.21
C PHE A 98 18.97 -39.00 32.50
N TRP A 99 18.74 -39.88 31.52
CA TRP A 99 17.88 -41.07 31.66
C TRP A 99 18.63 -42.38 31.95
N ALA A 100 19.91 -42.30 32.34
CA ALA A 100 20.77 -43.47 32.56
C ALA A 100 21.25 -43.66 34.01
N SER A 101 20.56 -43.08 35.00
CA SER A 101 20.84 -43.33 36.44
C SER A 101 19.55 -43.48 37.22
#